data_AF-A0A1Y4NU41-F1
#
_entry.id   AF-A0A1Y4NU41-F1
#
_cell.length_a   1.000
_cell.length_b   1.000
_cell.length_c   1.000
_cell.angle_alpha   90.00
_cell.angle_beta   90.00
_cell.angle_gamma   90.00
#
_symmetry.space_group_name_H-M   'P 1'
#
loop_
_entity.id
_entity.type
_entity.pdbx_description
1 polymer ?
#
loop_
_entity_poly.entity_id
_entity_poly.type
_entity_poly.pdbx_seq_one_letter_code
_entity_poly.pdbx_strand_id
1 'polypeptide(L)'
;MSFWDYCKGKAEVLLINAGALLVLCVYLLMLNNSETSVFLIAVVWIAVLLIYLLVQYISRRKYFRELMSVLDGLDRKYLIAEVMKPGHGVEDKLYWEVLRRSNKSMIEKTHELEDAQREYKEYIESWIHEVKVPITAAHLICENNRNEYTRRILTELDEIENEVEKVLYFARMEHARM
;
A
#
# COMPACT_ATOMS: atom_id res chain seq x y z
N MET A 1 16.71 9.58 6.92
CA MET A 1 18.01 8.87 6.82
C MET A 1 19.10 9.72 7.44
N SER A 2 19.66 9.27 8.56
CA SER A 2 20.86 9.87 9.14
C SER A 2 22.05 9.59 8.21
N PHE A 3 23.03 10.50 8.17
CA PHE A 3 24.27 10.29 7.40
C PHE A 3 25.02 9.03 7.86
N TRP A 4 24.90 8.70 9.15
CA TRP A 4 25.53 7.53 9.76
C TRP A 4 24.98 6.19 9.25
N ASP A 5 23.65 6.11 9.04
CA ASP A 5 23.01 4.90 8.49
C ASP A 5 23.42 4.67 7.04
N TYR A 6 23.59 5.76 6.29
CA TYR A 6 24.06 5.70 4.92
C TYR A 6 25.52 5.23 4.82
N CYS A 7 26.40 5.75 5.68
CA CYS A 7 27.79 5.29 5.75
C CYS A 7 27.91 3.82 6.16
N LYS A 8 27.07 3.33 7.09
CA LYS A 8 27.00 1.91 7.43
C LYS A 8 26.61 1.05 6.23
N GLY A 9 25.63 1.47 5.44
CA GLY A 9 25.22 0.76 4.21
C GLY A 9 26.28 0.77 3.10
N LYS A 10 27.32 1.61 3.21
CA LYS A 10 28.45 1.68 2.27
C LYS A 10 29.79 1.26 2.90
N ALA A 11 29.75 0.55 4.04
CA ALA A 11 30.94 0.08 4.73
C ALA A 11 31.86 -0.76 3.84
N GLU A 12 31.30 -1.61 2.96
CA GLU A 12 32.08 -2.41 2.01
C GLU A 12 32.88 -1.53 1.03
N VAL A 13 32.24 -0.49 0.48
CA VAL A 13 32.90 0.45 -0.45
C VAL A 13 33.99 1.23 0.28
N LEU A 14 33.75 1.65 1.52
CA LEU A 14 34.74 2.34 2.35
C LEU A 14 35.93 1.43 2.67
N LEU A 15 35.70 0.16 3.02
CA LEU A 15 36.75 -0.81 3.31
C LEU A 15 37.62 -1.11 2.09
N ILE A 16 37.00 -1.33 0.93
CA ILE A 16 37.73 -1.57 -0.32
C ILE A 16 38.60 -0.36 -0.69
N ASN A 17 38.06 0.86 -0.58
CA ASN A 17 38.82 2.07 -0.88
C ASN A 17 39.94 2.33 0.13
N ALA A 18 39.73 2.02 1.41
CA ALA A 18 40.76 2.12 2.44
C ALA A 18 41.91 1.12 2.18
N GLY A 19 41.58 -0.11 1.80
CA GLY A 19 42.57 -1.11 1.39
C GLY A 19 43.35 -0.70 0.14
N ALA A 20 42.65 -0.18 -0.88
CA ALA A 20 43.28 0.33 -2.10
C ALA A 20 44.23 1.51 -1.82
N LEU A 21 43.83 2.44 -0.95
CA LEU A 21 44.65 3.56 -0.53
C LEU A 21 45.92 3.09 0.21
N LEU A 22 45.78 2.11 1.12
CA LEU A 22 46.93 1.53 1.83
C LEU A 22 47.93 0.89 0.87
N VAL A 23 47.46 0.07 -0.08
CA VAL A 23 48.32 -0.54 -1.10
C VAL A 23 49.02 0.52 -1.94
N LEU A 24 48.30 1.57 -2.35
CA LEU A 24 48.87 2.69 -3.12
C LEU A 24 49.96 3.42 -2.33
N CYS A 25 49.74 3.71 -1.04
CA CYS A 25 50.73 4.35 -0.18
C CYS A 25 51.99 3.49 -0.02
N VAL A 26 51.83 2.18 0.24
CA VAL A 26 52.98 1.25 0.34
C VAL A 26 53.76 1.19 -0.97
N TYR A 27 53.07 1.13 -2.11
CA TYR A 27 53.71 1.13 -3.43
C TYR A 27 54.51 2.42 -3.69
N LEU A 28 53.95 3.59 -3.38
CA LEU A 28 54.63 4.87 -3.59
C LEU A 28 55.86 5.04 -2.70
N LEU A 29 55.80 4.54 -1.46
CA LEU A 29 56.94 4.51 -0.54
C LEU A 29 58.05 3.55 -1.03
N MET A 30 57.68 2.39 -1.61
CA MET A 30 58.64 1.45 -2.23
C MET A 30 59.35 2.05 -3.45
N LEU A 31 58.71 2.99 -4.17
CA LEU A 31 59.32 3.75 -5.26
C LEU A 31 60.24 4.89 -4.78
N ASN A 32 60.47 5.03 -3.47
CA ASN A 32 61.31 6.07 -2.86
C ASN A 32 60.80 7.50 -3.13
N ASN A 33 59.48 7.67 -3.30
CA ASN A 33 58.86 9.00 -3.40
C ASN A 33 58.92 9.73 -2.06
N SER A 34 58.96 11.07 -2.10
CA SER A 34 58.86 11.91 -0.91
C SER A 34 57.55 11.65 -0.15
N GLU A 35 57.63 11.58 1.19
CA GLU A 35 56.48 11.43 2.09
C GLU A 35 55.41 12.52 1.83
N THR A 36 55.85 13.73 1.47
CA THR A 36 54.95 14.84 1.12
C THR A 36 54.10 14.55 -0.11
N SER A 37 54.66 13.90 -1.14
CA SER A 37 53.93 13.50 -2.35
C SER A 37 52.90 12.43 -2.04
N VAL A 38 53.24 11.45 -1.19
CA VAL A 38 52.32 10.38 -0.77
C VAL A 38 51.15 10.97 0.02
N PHE A 39 51.42 11.90 0.95
CA PHE A 39 50.38 12.58 1.73
C PHE A 39 49.42 13.38 0.84
N LEU A 40 49.94 14.16 -0.10
CA LEU A 40 49.11 14.95 -1.02
C LEU A 40 48.19 14.05 -1.86
N ILE A 41 48.70 12.94 -2.39
CA ILE A 41 47.89 11.98 -3.17
C ILE A 41 46.79 11.38 -2.30
N ALA A 42 47.10 11.01 -1.05
CA ALA A 42 46.10 10.45 -0.13
C ALA A 42 44.99 11.46 0.20
N VAL A 43 45.34 12.74 0.43
CA VAL A 43 44.36 13.80 0.67
C VAL A 43 43.45 13.99 -0.54
N VAL A 44 44.00 14.03 -1.75
CA VAL A 44 43.20 14.16 -2.99
C VAL A 44 42.27 12.96 -3.16
N TRP A 45 42.76 11.74 -2.92
CA TRP A 45 41.94 10.52 -3.01
C TRP A 45 40.76 10.56 -2.04
N ILE A 46 41.01 10.91 -0.79
CA ILE A 46 39.97 11.05 0.24
C ILE A 46 38.97 12.13 -0.15
N ALA A 47 39.44 13.28 -0.65
CA ALA A 47 38.57 14.37 -1.08
C ALA A 47 37.64 13.96 -2.23
N VAL A 48 38.15 13.25 -3.24
CA VAL A 48 37.35 12.73 -4.36
C VAL A 48 36.31 11.73 -3.86
N LEU A 49 36.70 10.81 -2.99
CA LEU A 49 35.79 9.83 -2.39
C LEU A 49 34.68 10.51 -1.59
N LEU A 50 35.03 11.55 -0.82
CA LEU A 50 34.08 12.30 0.01
C LEU A 50 33.08 13.08 -0.87
N ILE A 51 33.55 13.71 -1.94
CA ILE A 51 32.67 14.39 -2.92
C ILE A 51 31.72 13.39 -3.57
N TYR A 52 32.23 12.23 -3.99
CA TYR A 52 31.40 11.17 -4.59
C TYR A 52 30.28 10.71 -3.63
N LEU A 53 30.62 10.43 -2.37
CA LEU A 53 29.64 10.03 -1.36
C LEU A 53 28.62 11.11 -1.06
N LEU A 54 29.05 12.39 -0.99
CA LEU A 54 28.14 13.52 -0.77
C LEU A 54 27.12 13.67 -1.90
N VAL A 55 27.57 13.62 -3.16
CA VAL A 55 26.69 13.72 -4.33
C VAL A 55 25.66 12.58 -4.33
N GLN A 56 26.12 11.35 -4.05
CA GLN A 56 25.24 10.18 -3.99
C GLN A 56 24.24 10.27 -2.83
N TYR A 57 24.67 10.75 -1.65
CA TYR A 57 23.82 10.96 -0.49
C TYR A 57 22.74 12.01 -0.75
N ILE A 58 23.10 13.16 -1.32
CA ILE A 58 22.15 14.24 -1.62
C ILE A 58 21.10 13.77 -2.62
N SER A 59 21.52 13.09 -3.69
CA SER A 59 20.61 12.55 -4.71
C SER A 59 19.63 11.53 -4.13
N ARG A 60 20.13 10.55 -3.36
CA ARG A 60 19.25 9.56 -2.69
C ARG A 60 18.33 10.21 -1.67
N ARG A 61 18.82 11.16 -0.87
CA ARG A 61 18.00 11.85 0.13
C ARG A 61 16.88 12.67 -0.51
N LYS A 62 17.13 13.29 -1.66
CA LYS A 62 16.09 14.01 -2.43
C LYS A 62 15.03 13.03 -2.93
N TYR A 63 15.44 11.94 -3.57
CA TYR A 63 14.54 10.90 -4.07
C TYR A 63 13.62 10.34 -2.98
N PHE A 64 14.18 9.92 -1.83
CA PHE A 64 13.37 9.38 -0.73
C PHE A 64 12.44 10.41 -0.09
N ARG A 65 12.83 11.69 -0.07
CA ARG A 65 11.97 12.75 0.44
C ARG A 65 10.77 13.00 -0.47
N GLU A 66 11.03 13.09 -1.77
CA GLU A 66 9.96 13.20 -2.78
C GLU A 66 9.02 12.00 -2.69
N LEU A 67 9.60 10.80 -2.60
CA LEU A 67 8.82 9.58 -2.49
C LEU A 67 7.93 9.55 -1.23
N MET A 68 8.47 9.94 -0.08
CA MET A 68 7.69 10.02 1.16
C MET A 68 6.58 11.06 1.06
N SER A 69 6.86 12.23 0.45
CA SER A 69 5.84 13.26 0.26
C SER A 69 4.69 12.82 -0.64
N VAL A 70 4.98 12.03 -1.68
CA VAL A 70 3.95 11.41 -2.52
C VAL A 70 3.15 10.39 -1.70
N LEU A 71 3.84 9.50 -0.97
CA LEU A 71 3.20 8.48 -0.14
C LEU A 71 2.26 9.08 0.92
N ASP A 72 2.67 10.18 1.55
CA ASP A 72 1.87 10.87 2.57
C ASP A 72 0.67 11.61 1.97
N GLY A 73 0.73 12.01 0.70
CA GLY A 73 -0.38 12.65 -0.02
C GLY A 73 -1.37 11.67 -0.66
N LEU A 74 -1.08 10.38 -0.67
CA LEU A 74 -1.96 9.36 -1.22
C LEU A 74 -3.04 8.98 -0.19
N ASP A 75 -4.30 9.04 -0.62
CA ASP A 75 -5.44 8.54 0.17
C ASP A 75 -5.27 7.06 0.52
N ARG A 76 -4.93 6.25 -0.49
CA ARG A 76 -4.62 4.82 -0.31
C ARG A 76 -3.15 4.54 -0.62
N LYS A 77 -2.37 4.28 0.44
CA LYS A 77 -0.90 4.10 0.36
C LYS A 77 -0.44 2.97 -0.57
N TYR A 78 -1.28 1.95 -0.78
CA TYR A 78 -0.98 0.86 -1.72
C TYR A 78 -1.00 1.30 -3.20
N LEU A 79 -1.35 2.55 -3.53
CA LEU A 79 -1.22 3.08 -4.89
C LEU A 79 0.19 3.62 -5.19
N ILE A 80 1.10 3.64 -4.21
CA ILE A 80 2.42 4.28 -4.37
C ILE A 80 3.24 3.68 -5.52
N ALA A 81 3.11 2.38 -5.79
CA ALA A 81 3.82 1.71 -6.87
C ALA A 81 3.40 2.17 -8.27
N GLU A 82 2.19 2.71 -8.43
CA GLU A 82 1.69 3.24 -9.71
C GLU A 82 2.21 4.65 -10.00
N VAL A 83 2.42 5.44 -8.94
CA VAL A 83 2.90 6.83 -9.04
C VAL A 83 4.42 6.91 -9.01
N MET A 84 5.08 5.98 -8.31
CA MET A 84 6.53 5.95 -8.16
C MET A 84 7.22 5.54 -9.47
N LYS A 85 8.20 6.34 -9.89
CA LYS A 85 9.17 5.95 -10.91
C LYS A 85 10.30 5.10 -10.29
N PRO A 86 10.71 4.00 -10.93
CA PRO A 86 11.81 3.18 -10.44
C PRO A 86 13.09 4.02 -10.35
N GLY A 87 13.86 3.81 -9.27
CA GLY A 87 15.19 4.40 -9.13
C GLY A 87 16.15 3.92 -10.22
N HIS A 88 17.28 4.61 -10.35
CA HIS A 88 18.27 4.30 -11.40
C HIS A 88 19.13 3.07 -11.10
N GLY A 89 19.20 2.59 -9.84
CA GLY A 89 19.96 1.42 -9.45
C GLY A 89 19.29 0.09 -9.84
N VAL A 90 20.08 -0.94 -10.11
CA VAL A 90 19.58 -2.31 -10.37
C VAL A 90 18.78 -2.85 -9.18
N GLU A 91 19.29 -2.61 -7.97
CA GLU A 91 18.58 -2.93 -6.71
C GLU A 91 17.27 -2.16 -6.58
N ASP A 92 17.25 -0.87 -6.95
CA ASP A 92 16.06 -0.03 -6.85
C ASP A 92 14.92 -0.56 -7.75
N LYS A 93 15.26 -1.13 -8.91
CA LYS A 93 14.28 -1.79 -9.80
C LYS A 93 13.69 -3.05 -9.19
N LEU A 94 14.51 -3.85 -8.50
CA LEU A 94 14.03 -5.06 -7.83
C LEU A 94 13.08 -4.70 -6.68
N TYR A 95 13.45 -3.72 -5.85
CA TYR A 95 12.56 -3.22 -4.80
C TYR A 95 11.26 -2.67 -5.36
N TRP A 96 11.32 -1.92 -6.46
CA TRP A 96 10.13 -1.41 -7.13
C TRP A 96 9.23 -2.55 -7.64
N GLU A 97 9.79 -3.59 -8.24
CA GLU A 97 9.01 -4.74 -8.73
C GLU A 97 8.34 -5.51 -7.58
N VAL A 98 9.04 -5.72 -6.47
CA VAL A 98 8.46 -6.35 -5.26
C VAL A 98 7.31 -5.51 -4.72
N LEU A 99 7.51 -4.20 -4.59
CA LEU A 99 6.49 -3.28 -4.11
C LEU A 99 5.28 -3.25 -5.05
N ARG A 100 5.52 -3.23 -6.36
CA ARG A 100 4.47 -3.25 -7.39
C ARG A 100 3.63 -4.51 -7.32
N ARG A 101 4.24 -5.68 -7.17
CA ARG A 101 3.50 -6.95 -7.03
C ARG A 101 2.67 -6.99 -5.76
N SER A 102 3.24 -6.56 -4.62
CA SER A 102 2.53 -6.49 -3.35
C SER A 102 1.32 -5.55 -3.43
N ASN A 103 1.53 -4.37 -3.99
CA ASN A 103 0.47 -3.36 -4.13
C ASN A 103 -0.62 -3.84 -5.10
N LYS A 104 -0.24 -4.45 -6.22
CA LYS A 104 -1.20 -5.03 -7.16
C LYS A 104 -2.08 -6.08 -6.48
N SER A 105 -1.49 -7.00 -5.72
CA SER A 105 -2.27 -8.00 -4.97
C SER A 105 -3.23 -7.37 -3.95
N MET A 106 -2.82 -6.28 -3.29
CA MET A 106 -3.69 -5.55 -2.38
C MET A 106 -4.85 -4.85 -3.09
N ILE A 107 -4.59 -4.26 -4.26
CA ILE A 107 -5.62 -3.62 -5.11
C ILE A 107 -6.63 -4.67 -5.56
N GLU A 108 -6.16 -5.80 -6.11
CA GLU A 108 -7.01 -6.92 -6.52
C GLU A 108 -7.86 -7.42 -5.35
N LYS A 109 -7.26 -7.60 -4.16
CA LYS A 109 -8.01 -8.04 -2.98
C LYS A 109 -9.05 -7.04 -2.52
N THR A 110 -8.76 -5.75 -2.65
CA THR A 110 -9.72 -4.70 -2.30
C THR A 110 -10.91 -4.74 -3.26
N HIS A 111 -10.66 -4.88 -4.56
CA HIS A 111 -11.72 -5.03 -5.56
C HIS A 111 -12.55 -6.29 -5.34
N GLU A 112 -11.93 -7.43 -5.03
CA GLU A 112 -12.67 -8.65 -4.69
C GLU A 112 -13.63 -8.45 -3.50
N LEU A 113 -13.21 -7.70 -2.48
CA LEU A 113 -14.05 -7.40 -1.32
C LEU A 113 -15.18 -6.43 -1.66
N GLU A 114 -14.89 -5.39 -2.44
CA GLU A 114 -15.87 -4.41 -2.92
C GLU A 114 -16.94 -5.09 -3.80
N ASP A 115 -16.52 -6.01 -4.68
CA ASP A 115 -17.42 -6.77 -5.55
C ASP A 115 -18.25 -7.79 -4.75
N ALA A 116 -17.65 -8.53 -3.82
CA ALA A 116 -18.37 -9.45 -2.95
C ALA A 116 -19.42 -8.73 -2.07
N GLN A 117 -19.09 -7.53 -1.58
CA GLN A 117 -20.03 -6.71 -0.84
C GLN A 117 -21.21 -6.24 -1.72
N ARG A 118 -20.92 -5.87 -2.97
CA ARG A 118 -21.95 -5.49 -3.94
C ARG A 118 -22.88 -6.66 -4.26
N GLU A 119 -22.31 -7.82 -4.55
CA GLU A 119 -23.07 -9.04 -4.84
C GLU A 119 -23.95 -9.44 -3.65
N TYR A 120 -23.41 -9.36 -2.42
CA TYR A 120 -24.18 -9.61 -1.20
C TYR A 120 -25.37 -8.65 -1.06
N LYS A 121 -25.18 -7.37 -1.37
CA LYS A 121 -26.26 -6.38 -1.34
C LYS A 121 -27.34 -6.68 -2.37
N GLU A 122 -26.95 -6.93 -3.61
CA GLU A 122 -27.88 -7.27 -4.70
C GLU A 122 -28.68 -8.55 -4.36
N TYR A 123 -28.02 -9.53 -3.74
CA TYR A 123 -28.67 -10.73 -3.24
C TYR A 123 -29.73 -10.44 -2.18
N ILE A 124 -29.41 -9.63 -1.15
CA ILE A 124 -30.37 -9.27 -0.10
C ILE A 124 -31.56 -8.48 -0.66
N GLU A 125 -31.31 -7.55 -1.58
CA GLU A 125 -32.38 -6.79 -2.24
C GLU A 125 -33.31 -7.71 -3.04
N SER A 126 -32.75 -8.64 -3.84
CA SER A 126 -33.54 -9.64 -4.58
C SER A 126 -34.35 -10.53 -3.64
N TRP A 127 -33.72 -11.04 -2.57
CA TRP A 127 -34.36 -11.90 -1.58
C TRP A 127 -35.53 -11.19 -0.88
N ILE A 128 -35.39 -9.91 -0.52
CA ILE A 128 -36.47 -9.11 0.07
C ILE A 128 -37.64 -8.97 -0.91
N HIS A 129 -37.36 -8.69 -2.18
CA HIS A 129 -38.39 -8.63 -3.22
C HIS A 129 -39.13 -9.96 -3.37
N GLU A 130 -38.40 -11.08 -3.39
CA GLU A 130 -38.98 -12.42 -3.48
C GLU A 130 -39.84 -12.78 -2.26
N VAL A 131 -39.44 -12.38 -1.04
CA VAL A 131 -40.19 -12.62 0.20
C VAL A 131 -41.47 -11.76 0.29
N LYS A 132 -41.47 -10.54 -0.24
CA LYS A 132 -42.66 -9.68 -0.25
C LYS A 132 -43.80 -10.22 -1.14
N VAL A 133 -43.48 -10.98 -2.19
CA VAL A 133 -44.49 -11.58 -3.10
C VAL A 133 -45.47 -12.53 -2.37
N PRO A 134 -45.01 -13.59 -1.67
CA PRO A 134 -45.91 -14.50 -0.95
C PRO A 134 -46.60 -13.81 0.24
N ILE A 135 -45.97 -12.84 0.91
CA ILE A 135 -46.62 -12.02 1.95
C ILE A 135 -47.82 -11.28 1.36
N THR A 136 -47.63 -10.60 0.24
CA THR A 136 -48.71 -9.87 -0.47
C THR A 136 -49.82 -10.84 -0.92
N ALA A 137 -49.46 -12.02 -1.45
CA ALA A 137 -50.44 -13.04 -1.82
C ALA A 137 -51.23 -13.53 -0.59
N ALA A 138 -50.57 -13.76 0.55
CA ALA A 138 -51.21 -14.16 1.79
C ALA A 138 -52.14 -13.07 2.34
N HIS A 139 -51.75 -11.80 2.25
CA HIS A 139 -52.61 -10.64 2.55
C HIS A 139 -53.89 -10.68 1.72
N LEU A 140 -53.78 -10.80 0.40
CA LEU A 140 -54.94 -10.85 -0.51
C LEU A 140 -55.87 -12.03 -0.19
N ILE A 141 -55.32 -13.21 0.10
CA ILE A 141 -56.11 -14.40 0.48
C ILE A 141 -56.88 -14.15 1.78
N CYS A 142 -56.23 -13.58 2.80
CA CYS A 142 -56.83 -13.30 4.10
C CYS A 142 -57.87 -12.17 4.02
N GLU A 143 -57.60 -11.11 3.25
CA GLU A 143 -58.54 -10.01 3.01
C GLU A 143 -59.82 -10.47 2.31
N ASN A 144 -59.71 -11.42 1.39
CA ASN A 144 -60.84 -11.98 0.65
C ASN A 144 -61.66 -12.97 1.51
N ASN A 145 -61.08 -13.54 2.58
CA ASN A 145 -61.73 -14.53 3.45
C ASN A 145 -61.77 -14.05 4.92
N ARG A 146 -62.52 -12.98 5.19
CA ARG A 146 -62.54 -12.34 6.52
C ARG A 146 -63.25 -13.21 7.56
N ASN A 147 -62.49 -13.70 8.54
CA ASN A 147 -62.95 -14.38 9.73
C ASN A 147 -62.00 -14.07 10.91
N GLU A 148 -62.30 -14.58 12.11
CA GLU A 148 -61.48 -14.31 13.30
C GLU A 148 -60.05 -14.82 13.16
N TYR A 149 -59.86 -15.97 12.51
CA TYR A 149 -58.54 -16.58 12.29
C TYR A 149 -57.71 -15.81 11.26
N THR A 150 -58.31 -15.37 10.15
CA THR A 150 -57.61 -14.59 9.11
C THR A 150 -57.23 -13.19 9.58
N ARG A 151 -57.98 -12.60 10.53
CA ARG A 151 -57.53 -11.37 11.21
C ARG A 151 -56.27 -11.57 12.03
N ARG A 152 -56.15 -12.66 12.78
CA ARG A 152 -54.93 -12.96 13.55
C ARG A 152 -53.75 -13.21 12.62
N ILE A 153 -53.97 -13.94 11.52
CA ILE A 153 -52.93 -14.20 10.51
C ILE A 153 -52.46 -12.89 9.85
N LEU A 154 -53.37 -11.95 9.54
CA LEU A 154 -53.00 -10.64 8.99
C LEU A 154 -52.07 -9.87 9.93
N THR A 155 -52.32 -9.88 11.25
CA THR A 155 -51.44 -9.23 12.22
C THR A 155 -50.03 -9.84 12.24
N GLU A 156 -49.93 -11.17 12.17
CA GLU A 156 -48.62 -11.85 12.09
C GLU A 156 -47.90 -11.56 10.75
N LEU A 157 -48.65 -11.45 9.64
CA LEU A 157 -48.08 -11.06 8.34
C LEU A 157 -47.53 -9.62 8.37
N ASP A 158 -48.24 -8.68 9.01
CA ASP A 158 -47.77 -7.31 9.22
C ASP A 158 -46.48 -7.28 10.06
N GLU A 159 -46.38 -8.13 11.10
CA GLU A 159 -45.16 -8.25 11.90
C GLU A 159 -43.99 -8.79 11.07
N ILE A 160 -44.22 -9.83 10.27
CA ILE A 160 -43.20 -10.38 9.35
C ILE A 160 -42.75 -9.34 8.34
N GLU A 161 -43.68 -8.60 7.72
CA GLU A 161 -43.32 -7.54 6.77
C GLU A 161 -42.47 -6.45 7.44
N ASN A 162 -42.81 -6.03 8.66
CA ASN A 162 -42.01 -5.07 9.43
C ASN A 162 -40.59 -5.58 9.71
N GLU A 163 -40.41 -6.85 10.06
CA GLU A 163 -39.07 -7.43 10.25
C GLU A 163 -38.26 -7.46 8.94
N VAL A 164 -38.90 -7.80 7.81
CA VAL A 164 -38.27 -7.76 6.48
C VAL A 164 -37.82 -6.33 6.13
N GLU A 165 -38.62 -5.32 6.46
CA GLU A 165 -38.26 -3.91 6.24
C GLU A 165 -37.10 -3.44 7.13
N LYS A 166 -36.99 -3.94 8.36
CA LYS A 166 -35.81 -3.66 9.21
C LYS A 166 -34.52 -4.20 8.58
N VAL A 167 -34.57 -5.40 8.00
CA VAL A 167 -33.42 -5.99 7.29
C VAL A 167 -33.05 -5.13 6.07
N LEU A 168 -34.04 -4.67 5.29
CA LEU A 168 -33.81 -3.75 4.16
C LEU A 168 -33.14 -2.45 4.61
N TYR A 169 -33.63 -1.88 5.70
CA TYR A 169 -33.09 -0.64 6.26
C TYR A 169 -31.65 -0.82 6.72
N PHE A 170 -31.34 -1.93 7.39
CA PHE A 170 -29.98 -2.26 7.81
C PHE A 170 -29.03 -2.39 6.61
N ALA A 171 -29.43 -3.15 5.59
CA ALA A 171 -28.64 -3.32 4.36
C ALA A 171 -28.37 -1.99 3.64
N ARG A 172 -29.29 -1.01 3.71
CA ARG A 172 -29.11 0.35 3.16
C ARG A 172 -28.32 1.29 4.07
N MET A 173 -28.40 1.15 5.39
CA MET A 173 -27.64 2.01 6.32
C MET A 173 -26.15 1.74 6.29
N GLU A 174 -25.75 0.48 6.12
CA GLU A 174 -24.34 0.13 5.97
C GLU A 174 -23.71 0.85 4.76
N HIS A 175 -24.49 1.06 3.71
CA HIS A 175 -24.09 1.86 2.54
C HIS A 175 -23.92 3.36 2.83
N ALA A 176 -24.55 3.93 3.86
CA ALA A 176 -24.42 5.35 4.18
C ALA A 176 -23.20 5.68 5.06
N ARG A 177 -22.52 4.66 5.61
CA ARG A 177 -21.34 4.80 6.47
C ARG A 177 -20.01 4.47 5.80
N MET A 178 -20.03 3.96 4.57
CA MET A 178 -18.85 3.81 3.70
C MET A 178 -18.71 5.02 2.78
#